data_AF-A0A921QVE2-F1
#
_entry.id   AF-A0A921QVE2-F1
#
_cell.length_a   1.000
_cell.length_b   1.000
_cell.length_c   1.000
_cell.angle_alpha   90.00
_cell.angle_beta   90.00
_cell.angle_gamma   90.00
#
_symmetry.space_group_name_H-M   'P 1'
#
loop_
_entity.id
_entity.type
_entity.pdbx_description
1 polymer ?
#
loop_
_entity_poly.entity_id
_entity_poly.type
_entity_poly.pdbx_seq_one_letter_code
_entity_poly.pdbx_strand_id
1 'polypeptide(L)'
;PPSLANMVGTTHVFVAKNTTSGDGQFASVTAALAAQKDQTGSEQSILTIFIKEGVYNEILNITRKHVILIGEGAGKTVITGNRSYGFDNLTTPDTAIVSVHGMAFMAQDLTIRNTAGPDGLQAVALMSQSNFSLIYRCSIEGYQDTTLFANKGDQIYLETDIHGTVDFVFGYAKASFLGCRLLVRRSGLGASKPNQIPSSVGRPWKNHSHVIFRESFLDSIVNFTGWVEWEGRGPIPETVLYLEYDNYGPGADTSRRINIVTAVRIVTDCHEAAQYTADPFVDANFWMPKDKEGRDIIPYARGLSRDPTACPPATRA
;
A
#
# COMPACT_ATOMS: atom_id res chain seq x y z
N PRO A 1 3.34 21.89 -3.93
CA PRO A 1 3.00 20.46 -4.13
C PRO A 1 1.74 20.14 -3.33
N PRO A 2 0.90 19.18 -3.76
CA PRO A 2 -0.21 18.66 -2.95
C PRO A 2 0.29 18.25 -1.57
N SER A 3 -0.44 18.63 -0.53
CA SER A 3 -0.07 18.35 0.86
C SER A 3 -1.29 18.20 1.75
N LEU A 4 -1.31 17.11 2.51
CA LEU A 4 -2.29 16.84 3.56
C LEU A 4 -2.24 17.86 4.71
N ALA A 5 -1.18 18.66 4.81
CA ALA A 5 -1.09 19.77 5.77
C ALA A 5 -2.14 20.86 5.51
N ASN A 6 -2.75 20.89 4.33
CA ASN A 6 -3.81 21.83 3.98
C ASN A 6 -5.20 21.38 4.46
N MET A 7 -5.32 20.22 5.12
CA MET A 7 -6.58 19.79 5.75
C MET A 7 -7.03 20.81 6.81
N VAL A 8 -8.31 21.12 6.82
CA VAL A 8 -8.87 22.14 7.72
C VAL A 8 -9.27 21.51 9.06
N GLY A 9 -9.16 22.27 10.14
CA GLY A 9 -9.67 21.84 11.45
C GLY A 9 -8.83 20.75 12.11
N THR A 10 -7.55 20.67 11.76
CA THR A 10 -6.62 19.68 12.31
C THR A 10 -5.81 20.25 13.49
N THR A 11 -5.58 19.40 14.48
CA THR A 11 -4.60 19.63 15.54
C THR A 11 -3.21 19.28 15.03
N HIS A 12 -2.26 20.21 15.14
CA HIS A 12 -0.88 20.00 14.71
C HIS A 12 0.02 19.61 15.89
N VAL A 13 0.78 18.53 15.72
CA VAL A 13 1.81 18.07 16.65
C VAL A 13 3.12 17.91 15.89
N PHE A 14 4.24 18.27 16.51
CA PHE A 14 5.56 18.22 15.89
C PHE A 14 6.47 17.24 16.63
N VAL A 15 7.09 16.32 15.89
CA VAL A 15 7.99 15.29 16.39
C VAL A 15 9.38 15.54 15.80
N ALA A 16 10.39 15.66 16.67
CA ALA A 16 11.79 15.81 16.27
C ALA A 16 12.70 15.12 17.29
N LYS A 17 13.73 14.40 16.84
CA LYS A 17 14.66 13.71 17.75
C LYS A 17 15.35 14.65 18.73
N ASN A 18 15.73 15.84 18.27
CA ASN A 18 16.35 16.87 19.10
C ASN A 18 15.28 17.92 19.44
N THR A 19 14.74 17.84 20.65
CA THR A 19 13.76 18.82 21.15
C THR A 19 14.41 20.12 21.66
N THR A 20 15.74 20.15 21.76
CA THR A 20 16.52 21.29 22.26
C THR A 20 16.49 22.51 21.34
N SER A 21 16.14 22.37 20.06
CA SER A 21 16.00 23.50 19.13
C SER A 21 14.63 24.19 19.18
N GLY A 22 13.70 23.73 20.03
CA GLY A 22 12.32 24.24 20.06
C GLY A 22 11.44 23.79 18.89
N ASP A 23 11.99 22.99 17.96
CA ASP A 23 11.30 22.55 16.73
C ASP A 23 10.43 21.29 16.90
N GLY A 24 10.50 20.62 18.07
CA GLY A 24 9.76 19.39 18.34
C GLY A 24 9.07 19.43 19.71
N GLN A 25 7.77 19.17 19.72
CA GLN A 25 6.99 18.99 20.96
C GLN A 25 7.27 17.63 21.60
N PHE A 26 7.57 16.61 20.78
CA PHE A 26 7.84 15.24 21.21
C PHE A 26 9.09 14.68 20.54
N ALA A 27 9.82 13.82 21.26
CA ALA A 27 11.01 13.14 20.74
C ALA A 27 10.69 11.88 19.90
N SER A 28 9.47 11.37 19.98
CA SER A 28 9.01 10.17 19.27
C SER A 28 7.55 10.27 18.85
N VAL A 29 7.16 9.52 17.81
CA VAL A 29 5.77 9.48 17.32
C VAL A 29 4.89 8.77 18.33
N THR A 30 5.40 7.75 19.02
CA THR A 30 4.68 7.04 20.08
C THR A 30 4.28 7.98 21.22
N ALA A 31 5.17 8.89 21.64
CA ALA A 31 4.87 9.87 22.69
C ALA A 31 3.82 10.89 22.23
N ALA A 32 3.93 11.37 20.98
CA ALA A 32 2.94 12.25 20.38
C ALA A 32 1.55 11.60 20.32
N LEU A 33 1.46 10.33 19.90
CA LEU A 33 0.20 9.58 19.85
C LEU A 33 -0.39 9.36 21.27
N ALA A 34 0.44 9.02 22.25
CA ALA A 34 0.00 8.77 23.62
C ALA A 34 -0.60 10.04 24.27
N ALA A 35 0.05 11.19 24.10
CA ALA A 35 -0.42 12.46 24.66
C ALA A 35 -1.78 12.92 24.10
N GLN A 36 -2.19 12.40 22.94
CA GLN A 36 -3.47 12.74 22.31
C GLN A 36 -4.59 11.71 22.58
N LYS A 37 -4.32 10.62 23.32
CA LYS A 37 -5.34 9.62 23.69
C LYS A 37 -6.32 10.13 24.77
N ASP A 38 -5.87 11.01 25.65
CA ASP A 38 -6.64 11.46 26.83
C ASP A 38 -7.66 12.57 26.54
N GLN A 39 -7.72 13.06 25.30
CA GLN A 39 -8.69 14.08 24.89
C GLN A 39 -10.02 13.41 24.50
N THR A 40 -10.84 13.12 25.51
CA THR A 40 -12.13 12.40 25.46
C THR A 40 -13.24 13.06 24.61
N GLY A 41 -12.98 14.22 23.99
CA GLY A 41 -13.88 14.86 23.00
C GLY A 41 -13.40 14.79 21.54
N SER A 42 -12.26 14.11 21.27
CA SER A 42 -11.46 14.26 20.04
C SER A 42 -11.68 13.19 18.95
N GLU A 43 -12.66 12.28 19.09
CA GLU A 43 -12.85 11.20 18.10
C GLU A 43 -13.20 11.70 16.68
N GLN A 44 -13.62 12.96 16.52
CA GLN A 44 -13.89 13.58 15.23
C GLN A 44 -12.80 14.54 14.74
N SER A 45 -11.81 14.92 15.58
CA SER A 45 -10.79 15.90 15.17
C SER A 45 -9.59 15.22 14.50
N ILE A 46 -9.18 15.80 13.37
CA ILE A 46 -8.02 15.33 12.60
C ILE A 46 -6.75 15.67 13.39
N LEU A 47 -5.91 14.67 13.68
CA LEU A 47 -4.59 14.87 14.28
C LEU A 47 -3.52 14.75 13.21
N THR A 48 -2.82 15.86 12.94
CA THR A 48 -1.67 15.87 12.03
C THR A 48 -0.39 15.88 12.83
N ILE A 49 0.42 14.85 12.67
CA ILE A 49 1.74 14.72 13.28
C ILE A 49 2.79 14.97 12.20
N PHE A 50 3.49 16.10 12.31
CA PHE A 50 4.65 16.43 11.50
C PHE A 50 5.89 15.80 12.10
N ILE A 51 6.61 15.02 11.31
CA ILE A 51 7.77 14.25 11.75
C ILE A 51 8.99 14.77 10.99
N LYS A 52 9.91 15.40 11.71
CA LYS A 52 11.18 15.89 11.15
C LYS A 52 12.02 14.76 10.57
N GLU A 53 13.00 15.11 9.75
CA GLU A 53 13.97 14.14 9.24
C GLU A 53 14.67 13.39 10.38
N GLY A 54 14.86 12.09 10.18
CA GLY A 54 15.41 11.22 11.21
C GLY A 54 14.94 9.78 11.09
N VAL A 55 15.68 8.88 11.76
CA VAL A 55 15.37 7.45 11.83
C VAL A 55 14.77 7.10 13.18
N TYR A 56 13.46 6.93 13.23
CA TYR A 56 12.67 6.63 14.42
C TYR A 56 12.54 5.11 14.57
N ASN A 57 13.34 4.53 15.47
CA ASN A 57 13.25 3.10 15.79
C ASN A 57 12.16 2.87 16.84
N GLU A 58 10.93 2.75 16.37
CA GLU A 58 9.76 2.59 17.23
C GLU A 58 8.68 1.77 16.53
N ILE A 59 7.85 1.09 17.33
CA ILE A 59 6.73 0.28 16.85
C ILE A 59 5.44 1.02 17.15
N LEU A 60 4.72 1.41 16.11
CA LEU A 60 3.52 2.24 16.22
C LEU A 60 2.27 1.38 16.20
N ASN A 61 1.39 1.61 17.17
CA ASN A 61 0.03 1.07 17.19
C ASN A 61 -0.98 2.22 17.22
N ILE A 62 -1.57 2.50 16.05
CA ILE A 62 -2.45 3.64 15.82
C ILE A 62 -3.91 3.19 15.89
N THR A 63 -4.51 3.36 17.06
CA THR A 63 -5.92 3.05 17.31
C THR A 63 -6.84 4.28 17.17
N ARG A 64 -6.26 5.49 17.25
CA ARG A 64 -6.99 6.75 17.10
C ARG A 64 -7.43 6.95 15.65
N LYS A 65 -8.68 7.37 15.44
CA LYS A 65 -9.21 7.72 14.11
C LYS A 65 -8.62 9.06 13.62
N HIS A 66 -8.70 9.30 12.31
CA HIS A 66 -8.32 10.59 11.67
C HIS A 66 -6.90 11.05 12.02
N VAL A 67 -5.92 10.14 11.94
CA VAL A 67 -4.50 10.46 12.16
C VAL A 67 -3.81 10.64 10.81
N ILE A 68 -3.10 11.76 10.65
CA ILE A 68 -2.20 12.02 9.53
C ILE A 68 -0.76 12.02 10.07
N LEU A 69 0.12 11.25 9.42
CA LEU A 69 1.57 11.36 9.61
C LEU A 69 2.17 12.06 8.37
N ILE A 70 2.93 13.14 8.58
CA ILE A 70 3.60 13.88 7.49
C ILE A 70 5.09 13.95 7.81
N GLY A 71 5.92 13.35 6.97
CA GLY A 71 7.38 13.46 7.05
C GLY A 71 7.94 14.61 6.21
N GLU A 72 9.27 14.77 6.24
CA GLU A 72 10.01 15.73 5.40
C GLU A 72 10.52 15.11 4.08
N GLY A 73 10.12 13.89 3.78
CA GLY A 73 10.42 13.16 2.54
C GLY A 73 10.65 11.67 2.78
N ALA A 74 10.20 10.84 1.83
CA ALA A 74 10.57 9.44 1.78
C ALA A 74 12.11 9.30 1.73
N GLY A 75 12.65 8.43 2.59
CA GLY A 75 14.10 8.24 2.80
C GLY A 75 14.74 9.19 3.82
N LYS A 76 14.12 10.34 4.12
CA LYS A 76 14.59 11.30 5.15
C LYS A 76 13.96 11.05 6.50
N THR A 77 12.63 10.93 6.52
CA THR A 77 11.86 10.57 7.72
C THR A 77 11.54 9.09 7.65
N VAL A 78 12.15 8.30 8.54
CA VAL A 78 12.05 6.83 8.51
C VAL A 78 11.54 6.32 9.85
N ILE A 79 10.39 5.64 9.86
CA ILE A 79 9.93 4.83 10.98
C ILE A 79 10.38 3.39 10.72
N THR A 80 11.12 2.80 11.66
CA THR A 80 11.79 1.51 11.45
C THR A 80 11.66 0.59 12.65
N GLY A 81 11.77 -0.71 12.40
CA GLY A 81 12.03 -1.74 13.39
C GLY A 81 12.46 -3.05 12.71
N ASN A 82 12.50 -4.15 13.45
CA ASN A 82 13.05 -5.42 12.97
C ASN A 82 12.29 -6.66 13.48
N ARG A 83 11.00 -6.52 13.80
CA ARG A 83 10.18 -7.65 14.28
C ARG A 83 9.87 -8.62 13.16
N SER A 84 9.88 -9.91 13.48
CA SER A 84 9.70 -10.98 12.49
C SER A 84 9.17 -12.28 13.09
N TYR A 85 8.55 -13.12 12.26
CA TYR A 85 8.14 -14.46 12.66
C TYR A 85 9.36 -15.33 12.99
N GLY A 86 10.37 -15.33 12.11
CA GLY A 86 11.52 -16.24 12.20
C GLY A 86 12.42 -16.00 13.41
N PHE A 87 12.63 -14.74 13.81
CA PHE A 87 13.50 -14.42 14.95
C PHE A 87 12.75 -14.23 16.27
N ASP A 88 11.50 -13.74 16.24
CA ASP A 88 10.78 -13.34 17.45
C ASP A 88 9.62 -14.28 17.80
N ASN A 89 9.32 -15.29 16.96
CA ASN A 89 8.18 -16.21 17.13
C ASN A 89 6.83 -15.46 17.26
N LEU A 90 6.71 -14.31 16.60
CA LEU A 90 5.51 -13.48 16.54
C LEU A 90 4.60 -13.93 15.41
N THR A 91 3.29 -13.73 15.54
CA THR A 91 2.39 -13.92 14.39
C THR A 91 2.62 -12.83 13.34
N THR A 92 2.36 -13.10 12.05
CA THR A 92 2.59 -12.12 10.97
C THR A 92 2.01 -10.72 11.27
N PRO A 93 0.75 -10.56 11.75
CA PRO A 93 0.23 -9.24 12.14
C PRO A 93 1.03 -8.55 13.25
N ASP A 94 1.55 -9.29 14.22
CA ASP A 94 2.29 -8.75 15.38
C ASP A 94 3.71 -8.28 15.00
N THR A 95 4.20 -8.68 13.82
CA THR A 95 5.49 -8.22 13.28
C THR A 95 5.44 -6.80 12.71
N ALA A 96 4.25 -6.21 12.55
CA ALA A 96 4.08 -4.90 11.94
C ALA A 96 4.84 -3.79 12.68
N ILE A 97 5.65 -3.02 11.95
CA ILE A 97 6.32 -1.83 12.51
C ILE A 97 5.31 -0.71 12.73
N VAL A 98 4.37 -0.53 11.80
CA VAL A 98 3.24 0.37 11.96
C VAL A 98 1.96 -0.42 11.78
N SER A 99 1.19 -0.57 12.86
CA SER A 99 -0.16 -1.14 12.84
C SER A 99 -1.21 -0.04 12.94
N VAL A 100 -2.12 0.01 11.97
CA VAL A 100 -3.19 1.01 11.91
C VAL A 100 -4.54 0.33 12.04
N HIS A 101 -5.26 0.66 13.10
CA HIS A 101 -6.61 0.18 13.39
C HIS A 101 -7.65 1.32 13.35
N GLY A 102 -7.23 2.57 13.57
CA GLY A 102 -8.10 3.73 13.54
C GLY A 102 -8.47 4.13 12.10
N MET A 103 -9.77 4.38 11.86
CA MET A 103 -10.32 4.81 10.55
C MET A 103 -9.69 6.11 10.04
N ALA A 104 -9.67 6.29 8.72
CA ALA A 104 -9.24 7.50 8.01
C ALA A 104 -7.79 7.89 8.32
N PHE A 105 -6.91 6.89 8.37
CA PHE A 105 -5.47 7.10 8.53
C PHE A 105 -4.86 7.62 7.24
N MET A 106 -3.95 8.60 7.35
CA MET A 106 -3.21 9.10 6.21
C MET A 106 -1.72 9.19 6.51
N ALA A 107 -0.89 8.93 5.51
CA ALA A 107 0.55 9.13 5.60
C ALA A 107 1.07 9.83 4.35
N GLN A 108 1.99 10.78 4.55
CA GLN A 108 2.63 11.50 3.46
C GLN A 108 4.14 11.69 3.69
N ASP A 109 4.93 11.57 2.63
CA ASP A 109 6.34 11.96 2.58
C ASP A 109 7.21 11.30 3.68
N LEU A 110 7.02 10.00 3.94
CA LEU A 110 7.79 9.24 4.94
C LEU A 110 8.09 7.80 4.49
N THR A 111 9.03 7.15 5.18
CA THR A 111 9.36 5.74 4.99
C THR A 111 8.91 4.91 6.19
N ILE A 112 8.30 3.75 5.94
CA ILE A 112 8.02 2.72 6.94
C ILE A 112 8.84 1.48 6.56
N ARG A 113 9.73 1.04 7.45
CA ARG A 113 10.72 0.00 7.14
C ARG A 113 10.75 -1.11 8.18
N ASN A 114 10.67 -2.36 7.71
CA ASN A 114 11.06 -3.52 8.50
C ASN A 114 12.44 -4.03 8.05
N THR A 115 13.38 -4.08 8.99
CA THR A 115 14.79 -4.42 8.77
C THR A 115 15.15 -5.85 9.17
N ALA A 116 14.18 -6.70 9.49
CA ALA A 116 14.41 -8.12 9.83
C ALA A 116 15.20 -8.89 8.76
N GLY A 117 15.10 -8.49 7.49
CA GLY A 117 15.82 -9.14 6.40
C GLY A 117 15.10 -10.38 5.86
N PRO A 118 15.67 -11.05 4.84
CA PRO A 118 15.08 -12.26 4.25
C PRO A 118 15.11 -13.45 5.21
N ASP A 119 16.10 -13.50 6.11
CA ASP A 119 16.25 -14.59 7.10
C ASP A 119 15.23 -14.50 8.24
N GLY A 120 14.61 -13.32 8.44
CA GLY A 120 13.53 -13.13 9.42
C GLY A 120 12.20 -13.75 9.01
N LEU A 121 12.08 -14.28 7.78
CA LEU A 121 10.82 -14.76 7.20
C LEU A 121 9.77 -13.64 7.18
N GLN A 122 8.53 -13.90 7.63
CA GLN A 122 7.45 -12.92 7.62
C GLN A 122 7.77 -11.72 8.52
N ALA A 123 7.83 -10.51 7.92
CA ALA A 123 8.17 -9.27 8.63
C ALA A 123 7.46 -8.07 8.00
N VAL A 124 6.35 -7.67 8.61
CA VAL A 124 5.47 -6.60 8.12
C VAL A 124 6.06 -5.22 8.44
N ALA A 125 6.14 -4.33 7.45
CA ALA A 125 6.47 -2.93 7.64
C ALA A 125 5.21 -2.12 8.00
N LEU A 126 4.18 -2.19 7.16
CA LEU A 126 2.90 -1.53 7.37
C LEU A 126 1.76 -2.54 7.39
N MET A 127 0.98 -2.54 8.47
CA MET A 127 -0.32 -3.20 8.53
C MET A 127 -1.44 -2.16 8.61
N SER A 128 -2.33 -2.12 7.62
CA SER A 128 -3.54 -1.28 7.69
C SER A 128 -4.80 -2.13 7.77
N GLN A 129 -5.53 -1.96 8.88
CA GLN A 129 -6.92 -2.41 9.10
C GLN A 129 -7.90 -1.23 9.07
N SER A 130 -7.44 -0.07 8.59
CA SER A 130 -8.19 1.18 8.61
C SER A 130 -9.01 1.34 7.33
N ASN A 131 -10.30 1.64 7.50
CA ASN A 131 -11.13 2.07 6.39
C ASN A 131 -10.78 3.53 6.00
N PHE A 132 -10.76 3.83 4.70
CA PHE A 132 -10.38 5.13 4.15
C PHE A 132 -8.92 5.51 4.39
N SER A 133 -8.00 4.55 4.21
CA SER A 133 -6.57 4.80 4.35
C SER A 133 -5.96 5.44 3.10
N LEU A 134 -5.19 6.52 3.26
CA LEU A 134 -4.45 7.15 2.16
C LEU A 134 -2.94 7.18 2.44
N ILE A 135 -2.14 6.56 1.59
CA ILE A 135 -0.67 6.59 1.66
C ILE A 135 -0.14 7.30 0.41
N TYR A 136 0.50 8.46 0.57
CA TYR A 136 0.91 9.32 -0.54
C TYR A 136 2.41 9.69 -0.50
N ARG A 137 3.16 9.43 -1.58
CA ARG A 137 4.63 9.70 -1.64
C ARG A 137 5.40 9.09 -0.47
N CYS A 138 5.03 7.88 -0.07
CA CYS A 138 5.74 7.13 0.96
C CYS A 138 6.65 6.07 0.34
N SER A 139 7.52 5.50 1.18
CA SER A 139 8.26 4.28 0.85
C SER A 139 7.95 3.22 1.91
N ILE A 140 7.46 2.05 1.49
CA ILE A 140 7.20 0.91 2.37
C ILE A 140 8.22 -0.19 2.05
N GLU A 141 9.08 -0.48 3.01
CA GLU A 141 10.30 -1.24 2.75
C GLU A 141 10.41 -2.49 3.63
N GLY A 142 10.58 -3.65 2.99
CA GLY A 142 10.79 -4.92 3.69
C GLY A 142 11.36 -6.00 2.77
N TYR A 143 11.08 -7.24 3.12
CA TYR A 143 11.37 -8.43 2.33
C TYR A 143 10.08 -9.26 2.18
N GLN A 144 9.92 -10.33 2.96
CA GLN A 144 8.70 -11.13 2.94
C GLN A 144 7.60 -10.46 3.76
N ASP A 145 6.37 -10.48 3.23
CA ASP A 145 5.17 -9.93 3.88
C ASP A 145 5.30 -8.43 4.19
N THR A 146 5.99 -7.66 3.34
CA THR A 146 6.32 -6.23 3.61
C THR A 146 5.09 -5.37 3.93
N THR A 147 4.00 -5.51 3.17
CA THR A 147 2.78 -4.72 3.37
C THR A 147 1.58 -5.62 3.55
N LEU A 148 0.91 -5.53 4.69
CA LEU A 148 -0.26 -6.31 5.06
C LEU A 148 -1.53 -5.45 5.06
N PHE A 149 -2.54 -5.86 4.29
CA PHE A 149 -3.89 -5.29 4.36
C PHE A 149 -4.80 -6.21 5.18
N ALA A 150 -4.81 -6.02 6.49
CA ALA A 150 -5.54 -6.94 7.34
C ALA A 150 -7.04 -6.59 7.40
N ASN A 151 -7.84 -7.63 7.15
CA ASN A 151 -9.28 -7.72 7.37
C ASN A 151 -10.20 -6.98 6.38
N LYS A 152 -10.36 -5.65 6.46
CA LYS A 152 -11.42 -4.89 5.75
C LYS A 152 -11.05 -3.42 5.56
N GLY A 153 -11.63 -2.78 4.54
CA GLY A 153 -11.57 -1.33 4.33
C GLY A 153 -11.10 -0.92 2.94
N ASP A 154 -11.49 0.27 2.54
CA ASP A 154 -11.09 0.94 1.31
C ASP A 154 -9.78 1.69 1.54
N GLN A 155 -8.78 1.44 0.68
CA GLN A 155 -7.43 1.98 0.82
C GLN A 155 -6.89 2.46 -0.53
N ILE A 156 -6.12 3.55 -0.50
CA ILE A 156 -5.47 4.12 -1.68
C ILE A 156 -4.01 4.38 -1.37
N TYR A 157 -3.15 3.93 -2.28
CA TYR A 157 -1.72 4.19 -2.31
C TYR A 157 -1.43 5.02 -3.57
N LEU A 158 -0.83 6.20 -3.40
CA LEU A 158 -0.53 7.14 -4.48
C LEU A 158 0.96 7.43 -4.50
N GLU A 159 1.59 7.33 -5.66
CA GLU A 159 3.01 7.70 -5.87
C GLU A 159 3.94 7.08 -4.82
N THR A 160 3.62 5.85 -4.37
CA THR A 160 4.28 5.20 -3.23
C THR A 160 5.14 4.05 -3.73
N ASP A 161 6.34 3.94 -3.17
CA ASP A 161 7.25 2.84 -3.44
C ASP A 161 6.99 1.71 -2.45
N ILE A 162 6.89 0.48 -2.95
CA ILE A 162 6.71 -0.70 -2.11
C ILE A 162 7.77 -1.73 -2.49
N HIS A 163 8.65 -2.06 -1.56
CA HIS A 163 9.79 -2.95 -1.78
C HIS A 163 9.63 -4.26 -1.04
N GLY A 164 9.80 -5.41 -1.71
CA GLY A 164 9.81 -6.69 -1.02
C GLY A 164 10.19 -7.88 -1.90
N THR A 165 9.99 -9.09 -1.39
CA THR A 165 10.37 -10.35 -2.05
C THR A 165 9.16 -11.27 -2.24
N VAL A 166 8.76 -11.98 -1.18
CA VAL A 166 7.67 -12.95 -1.20
C VAL A 166 6.42 -12.30 -0.61
N ASP A 167 5.29 -12.40 -1.32
CA ASP A 167 3.97 -11.93 -0.89
C ASP A 167 3.97 -10.52 -0.27
N PHE A 168 4.81 -9.62 -0.80
CA PHE A 168 5.10 -8.34 -0.15
C PHE A 168 3.93 -7.33 -0.21
N VAL A 169 2.87 -7.67 -0.96
CA VAL A 169 1.57 -7.00 -1.00
C VAL A 169 0.52 -8.09 -0.84
N PHE A 170 -0.14 -8.16 0.32
CA PHE A 170 -1.09 -9.23 0.64
C PHE A 170 -2.18 -8.77 1.59
N GLY A 171 -3.33 -9.44 1.59
CA GLY A 171 -4.44 -9.13 2.51
C GLY A 171 -5.83 -9.32 1.91
N TYR A 172 -6.81 -8.69 2.53
CA TYR A 172 -8.24 -8.80 2.19
C TYR A 172 -8.94 -7.45 1.92
N ALA A 173 -8.22 -6.34 2.00
CA ALA A 173 -8.78 -5.01 1.80
C ALA A 173 -9.10 -4.73 0.32
N LYS A 174 -9.98 -3.77 0.06
CA LYS A 174 -10.13 -3.16 -1.26
C LYS A 174 -9.07 -2.06 -1.38
N ALA A 175 -7.99 -2.34 -2.12
CA ALA A 175 -6.83 -1.45 -2.21
C ALA A 175 -6.55 -1.05 -3.67
N SER A 176 -6.37 0.25 -3.90
CA SER A 176 -5.94 0.81 -5.20
C SER A 176 -4.53 1.38 -5.11
N PHE A 177 -3.69 1.07 -6.10
CA PHE A 177 -2.33 1.59 -6.22
C PHE A 177 -2.24 2.41 -7.50
N LEU A 178 -2.01 3.73 -7.41
CA LEU A 178 -1.94 4.62 -8.57
C LEU A 178 -0.60 5.34 -8.60
N GLY A 179 0.13 5.23 -9.71
CA GLY A 179 1.47 5.81 -9.83
C GLY A 179 2.51 5.21 -8.87
N CYS A 180 2.21 4.06 -8.27
CA CYS A 180 3.12 3.37 -7.35
C CYS A 180 4.19 2.57 -8.10
N ARG A 181 5.31 2.32 -7.43
CA ARG A 181 6.35 1.40 -7.91
C ARG A 181 6.42 0.18 -7.00
N LEU A 182 6.15 -1.01 -7.56
CA LEU A 182 6.31 -2.27 -6.86
C LEU A 182 7.69 -2.84 -7.21
N LEU A 183 8.62 -2.76 -6.25
CA LEU A 183 10.05 -2.99 -6.47
C LEU A 183 10.47 -4.33 -5.85
N VAL A 184 10.62 -5.34 -6.70
CA VAL A 184 11.07 -6.68 -6.28
C VAL A 184 12.54 -6.65 -5.89
N ARG A 185 12.85 -7.14 -4.69
CA ARG A 185 14.21 -7.25 -4.16
C ARG A 185 14.77 -8.64 -4.41
N ARG A 186 16.09 -8.79 -4.30
CA ARG A 186 16.71 -10.11 -4.24
C ARG A 186 16.38 -10.77 -2.90
N SER A 187 15.75 -11.93 -2.96
CA SER A 187 15.71 -12.86 -1.83
C SER A 187 17.14 -13.28 -1.53
N GLY A 188 17.65 -12.99 -0.33
CA GLY A 188 19.00 -13.39 0.09
C GLY A 188 19.22 -14.91 0.13
N LEU A 189 18.16 -15.70 -0.07
CA LEU A 189 18.20 -17.16 -0.14
C LEU A 189 18.70 -17.62 -1.52
N GLY A 190 20.02 -17.66 -1.70
CA GLY A 190 20.66 -18.52 -2.71
C GLY A 190 20.38 -18.26 -4.20
N ALA A 191 19.86 -17.08 -4.57
CA ALA A 191 19.68 -16.71 -5.98
C ALA A 191 21.06 -16.48 -6.65
N SER A 192 21.66 -17.58 -7.11
CA SER A 192 23.01 -17.66 -7.69
C SER A 192 23.16 -17.00 -9.07
N LYS A 193 22.13 -16.31 -9.60
CA LYS A 193 22.23 -15.56 -10.86
C LYS A 193 21.40 -14.26 -10.82
N PRO A 194 21.98 -13.12 -11.24
CA PRO A 194 21.35 -11.80 -11.16
C PRO A 194 20.10 -11.61 -12.04
N ASN A 195 19.80 -12.55 -12.96
CA ASN A 195 18.71 -12.47 -13.95
C ASN A 195 17.73 -13.67 -13.91
N GLN A 196 17.63 -14.39 -12.79
CA GLN A 196 16.76 -15.57 -12.67
C GLN A 196 15.99 -15.61 -11.34
N ILE A 197 15.44 -14.48 -10.89
CA ILE A 197 14.32 -14.54 -9.95
C ILE A 197 13.06 -14.41 -10.80
N PRO A 198 12.50 -15.51 -11.35
CA PRO A 198 11.21 -15.45 -12.02
C PRO A 198 10.21 -14.91 -11.01
N SER A 199 9.82 -13.65 -11.21
CA SER A 199 8.86 -12.97 -10.34
C SER A 199 7.47 -13.18 -10.94
N SER A 200 6.51 -13.51 -10.10
CA SER A 200 5.11 -13.62 -10.50
C SER A 200 4.36 -12.36 -10.10
N VAL A 201 3.32 -12.00 -10.84
CA VAL A 201 2.43 -10.89 -10.46
C VAL A 201 1.50 -11.25 -9.27
N GLY A 202 1.32 -12.55 -8.99
CA GLY A 202 0.61 -12.99 -7.78
C GLY A 202 0.37 -14.50 -7.70
N ARG A 203 -0.16 -14.92 -6.54
CA ARG A 203 -0.59 -16.28 -6.23
C ARG A 203 -1.75 -16.31 -5.23
N PRO A 204 -2.66 -17.29 -5.30
CA PRO A 204 -3.90 -17.25 -4.53
C PRO A 204 -3.71 -17.75 -3.10
N TRP A 205 -3.57 -16.83 -2.14
CA TRP A 205 -3.58 -17.20 -0.72
C TRP A 205 -4.89 -17.85 -0.27
N LYS A 206 -6.01 -17.44 -0.89
CA LYS A 206 -7.37 -17.95 -0.65
C LYS A 206 -8.13 -18.17 -1.96
N ASN A 207 -9.17 -18.98 -1.92
CA ASN A 207 -9.90 -19.44 -3.10
C ASN A 207 -10.66 -18.32 -3.84
N HIS A 208 -10.91 -17.17 -3.22
CA HIS A 208 -11.54 -16.01 -3.84
C HIS A 208 -10.56 -14.83 -3.99
N SER A 209 -9.29 -15.13 -4.25
CA SER A 209 -8.28 -14.08 -4.49
C SER A 209 -8.68 -13.24 -5.71
N HIS A 210 -8.61 -11.93 -5.60
CA HIS A 210 -8.99 -11.00 -6.66
C HIS A 210 -7.93 -9.90 -6.81
N VAL A 211 -7.28 -9.85 -7.97
CA VAL A 211 -6.23 -8.87 -8.29
C VAL A 211 -6.36 -8.43 -9.75
N ILE A 212 -6.21 -7.14 -10.00
CA ILE A 212 -6.11 -6.58 -11.34
C ILE A 212 -4.84 -5.74 -11.49
N PHE A 213 -4.06 -5.99 -12.54
CA PHE A 213 -3.04 -5.08 -13.03
C PHE A 213 -3.58 -4.38 -14.27
N ARG A 214 -3.73 -3.06 -14.22
CA ARG A 214 -4.25 -2.26 -15.33
C ARG A 214 -3.33 -1.10 -15.66
N GLU A 215 -3.19 -0.80 -16.95
CA GLU A 215 -2.43 0.35 -17.47
C GLU A 215 -1.03 0.47 -16.85
N SER A 216 -0.42 -0.68 -16.52
CA SER A 216 0.80 -0.78 -15.73
C SER A 216 1.99 -1.20 -16.58
N PHE A 217 3.17 -0.64 -16.29
CA PHE A 217 4.42 -1.14 -16.84
C PHE A 217 4.85 -2.42 -16.12
N LEU A 218 5.04 -3.50 -16.86
CA LEU A 218 5.57 -4.77 -16.36
C LEU A 218 6.97 -4.99 -16.95
N ASP A 219 7.98 -5.01 -16.09
CA ASP A 219 9.37 -5.26 -16.49
C ASP A 219 9.60 -6.76 -16.78
N SER A 220 10.70 -7.06 -17.46
CA SER A 220 11.17 -8.38 -17.90
C SER A 220 11.45 -9.36 -16.76
N ILE A 221 11.44 -8.89 -15.51
CA ILE A 221 11.51 -9.72 -14.31
C ILE A 221 10.25 -10.56 -14.10
N VAL A 222 9.11 -10.13 -14.67
CA VAL A 222 7.85 -10.85 -14.61
C VAL A 222 7.95 -12.09 -15.51
N ASN A 223 7.74 -13.26 -14.93
CA ASN A 223 7.72 -14.52 -15.67
C ASN A 223 6.58 -14.51 -16.69
N PHE A 224 6.80 -15.06 -17.87
CA PHE A 224 5.79 -15.21 -18.92
C PHE A 224 4.51 -15.91 -18.46
N THR A 225 4.59 -16.84 -17.49
CA THR A 225 3.40 -17.46 -16.88
C THR A 225 2.55 -16.47 -16.09
N GLY A 226 3.15 -15.37 -15.62
CA GLY A 226 2.55 -14.27 -14.87
C GLY A 226 2.15 -14.66 -13.45
N TRP A 227 1.13 -15.52 -13.35
CA TRP A 227 0.54 -16.00 -12.11
C TRP A 227 1.09 -17.38 -11.77
N VAL A 228 1.15 -17.70 -10.48
CA VAL A 228 1.63 -19.00 -10.00
C VAL A 228 0.65 -19.63 -9.02
N GLU A 229 0.66 -20.96 -8.98
CA GLU A 229 -0.12 -21.74 -8.03
C GLU A 229 0.34 -21.50 -6.59
N TRP A 230 -0.56 -21.73 -5.64
CA TRP A 230 -0.16 -21.81 -4.24
C TRP A 230 0.45 -23.18 -3.97
N GLU A 231 1.68 -23.19 -3.47
CA GLU A 231 2.45 -24.41 -3.24
C GLU A 231 1.67 -25.43 -2.38
N GLY A 232 1.57 -26.66 -2.87
CA GLY A 232 0.87 -27.76 -2.20
C GLY A 232 -0.66 -27.71 -2.25
N ARG A 233 -1.28 -26.76 -2.97
CA ARG A 233 -2.76 -26.67 -3.12
C ARG A 233 -3.30 -27.07 -4.49
N GLY A 234 -2.41 -27.38 -5.44
CA GLY A 234 -2.80 -27.73 -6.81
C GLY A 234 -3.21 -26.50 -7.63
N PRO A 235 -4.07 -26.68 -8.65
CA PRO A 235 -4.38 -25.62 -9.61
C PRO A 235 -5.08 -24.42 -8.97
N ILE A 236 -4.94 -23.26 -9.62
CA ILE A 236 -5.64 -22.04 -9.21
C ILE A 236 -7.16 -22.29 -9.27
N PRO A 237 -7.91 -22.06 -8.18
CA PRO A 237 -9.36 -22.27 -8.17
C PRO A 237 -10.09 -21.36 -9.16
N GLU A 238 -11.14 -21.85 -9.80
CA GLU A 238 -11.99 -21.09 -10.75
C GLU A 238 -12.66 -19.86 -10.12
N THR A 239 -12.74 -19.84 -8.79
CA THR A 239 -13.29 -18.72 -8.00
C THR A 239 -12.32 -17.55 -7.81
N VAL A 240 -11.06 -17.69 -8.24
CA VAL A 240 -10.06 -16.62 -8.27
C VAL A 240 -10.32 -15.71 -9.47
N LEU A 241 -10.06 -14.41 -9.32
CA LEU A 241 -10.21 -13.42 -10.40
C LEU A 241 -8.91 -12.63 -10.57
N TYR A 242 -8.10 -13.04 -11.54
CA TYR A 242 -6.84 -12.40 -11.89
C TYR A 242 -6.94 -11.74 -13.26
N LEU A 243 -6.86 -10.42 -13.27
CA LEU A 243 -7.18 -9.60 -14.42
C LEU A 243 -5.95 -8.80 -14.89
N GLU A 244 -5.78 -8.70 -16.20
CA GLU A 244 -4.79 -7.83 -16.83
C GLU A 244 -5.49 -6.96 -17.90
N TYR A 245 -5.28 -5.65 -17.86
CA TYR A 245 -5.87 -4.68 -18.81
C TYR A 245 -4.84 -3.66 -19.30
N ASP A 246 -4.56 -3.62 -20.59
CA ASP A 246 -3.69 -2.63 -21.25
C ASP A 246 -2.34 -2.38 -20.54
N ASN A 247 -1.75 -3.44 -19.99
CA ASN A 247 -0.40 -3.42 -19.45
C ASN A 247 0.62 -3.34 -20.60
N TYR A 248 1.78 -2.74 -20.33
CA TYR A 248 2.82 -2.53 -21.33
C TYR A 248 4.22 -2.86 -20.77
N GLY A 249 5.20 -2.97 -21.64
CA GLY A 249 6.57 -3.38 -21.27
C GLY A 249 6.85 -4.85 -21.54
N PRO A 250 8.10 -5.29 -21.36
CA PRO A 250 8.55 -6.63 -21.76
C PRO A 250 7.92 -7.78 -20.96
N GLY A 251 7.44 -7.53 -19.74
CA GLY A 251 6.73 -8.53 -18.91
C GLY A 251 5.22 -8.59 -19.16
N ALA A 252 4.68 -7.72 -20.02
CA ALA A 252 3.25 -7.62 -20.28
C ALA A 252 2.74 -8.55 -21.39
N ASP A 253 3.61 -9.35 -22.02
CA ASP A 253 3.18 -10.36 -22.99
C ASP A 253 2.35 -11.44 -22.29
N THR A 254 1.09 -11.57 -22.70
CA THR A 254 0.10 -12.48 -22.12
C THR A 254 -0.01 -13.81 -22.87
N SER A 255 0.67 -13.98 -24.01
CA SER A 255 0.55 -15.17 -24.89
C SER A 255 0.92 -16.50 -24.23
N ARG A 256 1.64 -16.43 -23.10
CA ARG A 256 2.17 -17.57 -22.34
C ARG A 256 1.68 -17.61 -20.89
N ARG A 257 0.67 -16.82 -20.53
CA ARG A 257 0.05 -16.89 -19.20
C ARG A 257 -0.45 -18.30 -18.95
N ILE A 258 -0.34 -18.76 -17.69
CA ILE A 258 -0.83 -20.08 -17.29
C ILE A 258 -2.32 -20.22 -17.66
N ASN A 259 -2.71 -21.45 -18.07
CA ASN A 259 -3.91 -21.72 -18.85
C ASN A 259 -5.20 -21.08 -18.27
N ILE A 260 -5.98 -20.52 -19.19
CA ILE A 260 -6.91 -19.38 -19.11
C ILE A 260 -8.35 -19.77 -18.72
N VAL A 261 -8.61 -21.03 -18.36
CA VAL A 261 -9.98 -21.48 -18.17
C VAL A 261 -10.47 -21.07 -16.77
N THR A 262 -10.99 -19.84 -16.68
CA THR A 262 -11.75 -19.17 -15.60
C THR A 262 -11.00 -18.21 -14.67
N ALA A 263 -9.84 -18.56 -14.12
CA ALA A 263 -9.24 -17.78 -13.03
C ALA A 263 -8.39 -16.57 -13.48
N VAL A 264 -7.69 -16.67 -14.61
CA VAL A 264 -6.85 -15.60 -15.20
C VAL A 264 -7.49 -15.14 -16.50
N ARG A 265 -7.81 -13.85 -16.59
CA ARG A 265 -8.52 -13.27 -17.75
C ARG A 265 -7.88 -11.97 -18.20
N ILE A 266 -7.64 -11.87 -19.51
CA ILE A 266 -7.25 -10.60 -20.14
C ILE A 266 -8.52 -9.81 -20.40
N VAL A 267 -8.63 -8.64 -19.77
CA VAL A 267 -9.79 -7.76 -19.93
C VAL A 267 -9.60 -6.96 -21.21
N THR A 268 -10.61 -6.97 -22.08
CA THR A 268 -10.61 -6.20 -23.33
C THR A 268 -11.68 -5.10 -23.35
N ASP A 269 -12.72 -5.23 -22.53
CA ASP A 269 -13.75 -4.20 -22.40
C ASP A 269 -13.31 -3.11 -21.43
N CYS A 270 -13.25 -1.88 -21.93
CA CYS A 270 -12.90 -0.71 -21.13
C CYS A 270 -13.95 -0.42 -20.05
N HIS A 271 -15.22 -0.79 -20.21
CA HIS A 271 -16.26 -0.57 -19.20
C HIS A 271 -16.06 -1.49 -17.99
N GLU A 272 -15.65 -2.74 -18.25
CA GLU A 272 -15.25 -3.67 -17.20
C GLU A 272 -14.01 -3.15 -16.47
N ALA A 273 -12.98 -2.74 -17.21
CA ALA A 273 -11.76 -2.18 -16.63
C ALA A 273 -12.04 -0.90 -15.81
N ALA A 274 -12.98 -0.07 -16.25
CA ALA A 274 -13.38 1.15 -15.56
C ALA A 274 -13.96 0.87 -14.16
N GLN A 275 -14.59 -0.28 -13.91
CA GLN A 275 -15.09 -0.64 -12.57
C GLN A 275 -13.97 -0.79 -11.53
N TYR A 276 -12.73 -0.99 -11.99
CA TYR A 276 -11.55 -1.11 -11.14
C TYR A 276 -10.78 0.21 -10.96
N THR A 277 -11.31 1.33 -11.45
CA THR A 277 -10.76 2.66 -11.17
C THR A 277 -11.09 3.09 -9.73
N ALA A 278 -10.37 4.06 -9.18
CA ALA A 278 -10.43 4.37 -7.76
C ALA A 278 -11.84 4.82 -7.31
N ASP A 279 -12.55 5.57 -8.15
CA ASP A 279 -13.91 6.04 -7.82
C ASP A 279 -14.91 4.87 -7.67
N PRO A 280 -15.10 3.95 -8.63
CA PRO A 280 -16.03 2.83 -8.48
C PRO A 280 -15.53 1.70 -7.58
N PHE A 281 -14.22 1.45 -7.50
CA PHE A 281 -13.70 0.28 -6.80
C PHE A 281 -13.60 0.49 -5.27
N VAL A 282 -13.17 1.68 -4.85
CA VAL A 282 -12.94 2.04 -3.44
C VAL A 282 -13.72 3.29 -3.04
N ASP A 283 -14.69 3.74 -3.83
CA ASP A 283 -15.49 4.94 -3.55
C ASP A 283 -14.62 6.20 -3.32
N ALA A 284 -13.48 6.32 -4.01
CA ALA A 284 -12.44 7.32 -3.71
C ALA A 284 -13.00 8.75 -3.62
N ASN A 285 -13.84 9.17 -4.57
CA ASN A 285 -14.45 10.49 -4.56
C ASN A 285 -15.24 10.84 -3.28
N PHE A 286 -15.77 9.83 -2.58
CA PHE A 286 -16.57 10.01 -1.37
C PHE A 286 -15.71 10.39 -0.15
N TRP A 287 -14.52 9.79 0.00
CA TRP A 287 -13.74 9.90 1.23
C TRP A 287 -12.35 10.51 1.05
N MET A 288 -11.85 10.64 -0.18
CA MET A 288 -10.58 11.32 -0.44
C MET A 288 -10.62 12.77 0.08
N PRO A 289 -9.53 13.26 0.69
CA PRO A 289 -9.52 14.55 1.37
C PRO A 289 -9.74 15.70 0.38
N LYS A 290 -10.64 16.62 0.73
CA LYS A 290 -10.99 17.80 -0.05
C LYS A 290 -10.73 19.09 0.73
N ASP A 291 -10.39 20.15 0.00
CA ASP A 291 -10.23 21.49 0.57
C ASP A 291 -11.60 22.16 0.84
N LYS A 292 -11.58 23.41 1.33
CA LYS A 292 -12.79 24.17 1.65
C LYS A 292 -13.67 24.42 0.43
N GLU A 293 -13.07 24.42 -0.76
CA GLU A 293 -13.72 24.62 -2.04
C GLU A 293 -14.21 23.31 -2.67
N GLY A 294 -14.01 22.17 -2.01
CA GLY A 294 -14.43 20.85 -2.47
C GLY A 294 -13.50 20.21 -3.51
N ARG A 295 -12.30 20.76 -3.72
CA ARG A 295 -11.29 20.21 -4.62
C ARG A 295 -10.45 19.17 -3.90
N ASP A 296 -9.99 18.14 -4.62
CA ASP A 296 -9.14 17.11 -4.03
C ASP A 296 -7.81 17.70 -3.56
N ILE A 297 -7.47 17.52 -2.28
CA ILE A 297 -6.20 17.99 -1.70
C ILE A 297 -5.03 17.26 -2.34
N ILE A 298 -5.20 15.95 -2.58
CA ILE A 298 -4.26 15.10 -3.29
C ILE A 298 -4.92 14.68 -4.61
N PRO A 299 -4.49 15.23 -5.76
CA PRO A 299 -5.00 14.81 -7.06
C PRO A 299 -4.72 13.34 -7.34
N TYR A 300 -5.65 12.65 -8.00
CA TYR A 300 -5.50 11.25 -8.43
C TYR A 300 -6.25 11.00 -9.73
N ALA A 301 -5.89 9.92 -10.42
CA ALA A 301 -6.60 9.47 -11.61
C ALA A 301 -7.94 8.83 -11.22
N ARG A 302 -9.04 9.48 -11.60
CA ARG A 302 -10.42 9.05 -11.29
C ARG A 302 -10.93 7.95 -12.22
N GLY A 303 -10.46 7.93 -13.46
CA GLY A 303 -10.84 6.97 -14.51
C GLY A 303 -9.63 6.31 -15.15
N LEU A 304 -9.85 5.68 -16.31
CA LEU A 304 -8.77 5.10 -17.13
C LEU A 304 -7.88 6.21 -17.68
N SER A 305 -6.58 5.95 -17.74
CA SER A 305 -5.54 6.92 -18.12
C SER A 305 -5.47 7.16 -19.63
N ARG A 306 -5.82 6.15 -20.43
CA ARG A 306 -5.81 6.24 -21.89
C ARG A 306 -7.19 6.61 -22.42
N ASP A 307 -7.24 7.84 -22.92
CA ASP A 307 -8.28 8.45 -23.77
C ASP A 307 -9.74 8.24 -23.33
N PRO A 308 -10.42 9.27 -22.77
CA PRO A 308 -11.84 9.19 -22.45
C PRO A 308 -12.76 8.94 -23.68
N THR A 309 -12.25 9.04 -24.92
CA THR A 309 -12.98 8.66 -26.14
C THR A 309 -12.86 7.16 -26.47
N ALA A 310 -11.89 6.44 -25.90
CA ALA A 310 -11.71 5.00 -26.08
C ALA A 310 -12.79 4.17 -25.37
N CYS A 311 -13.53 4.77 -24.45
CA CYS A 311 -14.66 4.14 -23.77
C CYS A 311 -15.92 5.02 -23.89
N PRO A 312 -16.62 5.01 -25.04
CA PRO A 312 -17.87 5.75 -25.20
C PRO A 312 -18.91 5.27 -24.18
N PRO A 313 -19.82 6.13 -23.70
CA PRO A 313 -20.83 5.73 -22.71
C PRO A 313 -21.59 4.50 -23.19
N ALA A 314 -21.71 3.49 -22.34
CA ALA A 314 -22.51 2.30 -22.63
C ALA A 314 -23.89 2.73 -23.13
N THR A 315 -24.21 2.39 -24.38
CA THR A 315 -25.52 2.68 -24.95
C THR A 315 -26.55 1.97 -24.08
N ARG A 316 -27.39 2.75 -23.38
CA ARG A 316 -28.56 2.22 -22.68
C ARG A 316 -29.42 1.47 -23.72
N ALA A 317 -29.50 0.16 -23.56
CA ALA A 317 -30.55 -0.65 -24.19
C ALA A 317 -31.90 -0.38 -23.51
#